data_AF-A0A5C1A7Y3-F1
#
_entry.id   AF-A0A5C1A7Y3-F1
#
_cell.length_a   1.000
_cell.length_b   1.000
_cell.length_c   1.000
_cell.angle_alpha   90.00
_cell.angle_beta   90.00
_cell.angle_gamma   90.00
#
_symmetry.space_group_name_H-M   'P 1'
#
loop_
_entity.id
_entity.type
_entity.pdbx_description
1 polymer ?
#
loop_
_entity_poly.entity_id
_entity_poly.type
_entity_poly.pdbx_seq_one_letter_code
_entity_poly.pdbx_strand_id
1 'polypeptide(L)'
;MTITLPDDVRIEAEAKARELGFATVEEYVIDLVRSDEPGLDVPPSGGYQPKNRAALERLLDEGMASGEPIVVDEAFWEERRRVLAERLAQKNGRKS
;
A
#
# COMPACT_ATOMS: atom_id res chain seq x y z
N MET A 1 17.32 -13.21 10.21
CA MET A 1 16.88 -13.63 11.56
C MET A 1 16.14 -14.94 11.37
N THR A 2 16.46 -15.99 12.11
CA THR A 2 15.80 -17.29 11.95
C THR A 2 14.81 -17.47 13.09
N ILE A 3 13.52 -17.55 12.77
CA ILE A 3 12.48 -17.86 13.75
C ILE A 3 12.15 -19.34 13.59
N THR A 4 12.30 -20.13 14.65
CA THR A 4 11.93 -21.54 14.64
C THR A 4 10.54 -21.67 15.25
N LEU A 5 9.55 -22.00 14.41
CA LEU A 5 8.19 -22.26 14.84
C LEU A 5 7.97 -23.77 15.06
N PRO A 6 7.24 -24.16 16.13
CA PRO A 6 6.67 -25.50 16.26
C PRO A 6 5.88 -25.91 15.00
N ASP A 7 5.88 -27.20 14.66
CA ASP A 7 5.33 -27.68 13.39
C ASP A 7 3.82 -27.44 13.26
N ASP A 8 3.07 -27.56 14.35
CA ASP A 8 1.65 -27.24 14.44
C ASP A 8 1.36 -25.76 14.13
N VAL A 9 2.16 -24.86 14.72
CA VAL A 9 2.05 -23.41 14.49
C VAL A 9 2.45 -23.05 13.05
N ARG A 10 3.46 -23.71 12.49
CA ARG A 10 3.89 -23.50 11.10
C ARG A 10 2.78 -23.89 10.12
N ILE A 11 2.18 -25.06 10.30
CA ILE A 11 1.09 -25.54 9.43
C ILE A 11 -0.09 -24.57 9.46
N GLU A 12 -0.47 -24.06 10.64
CA GLU A 12 -1.55 -23.08 10.76
C GLU A 12 -1.18 -21.75 10.08
N ALA A 13 0.06 -21.28 10.25
CA ALA A 13 0.54 -20.06 9.59
C ALA A 13 0.55 -20.21 8.06
N GLU A 14 0.94 -21.37 7.52
CA GLU A 14 0.89 -21.66 6.08
C GLU A 14 -0.54 -21.64 5.54
N ALA A 15 -1.48 -22.22 6.28
CA ALA A 15 -2.89 -22.23 5.91
C ALA A 15 -3.45 -20.79 5.86
N LYS A 16 -3.21 -19.99 6.90
CA LYS A 16 -3.67 -18.59 6.97
C LYS A 16 -2.99 -17.70 5.92
N ALA A 17 -1.68 -17.87 5.71
CA ALA A 17 -0.95 -17.14 4.68
C ALA A 17 -1.59 -17.35 3.29
N ARG A 18 -1.94 -18.60 2.96
CA ARG A 18 -2.59 -18.95 1.71
C ARG A 18 -4.02 -18.41 1.60
N GLU A 19 -4.80 -18.50 2.69
CA GLU A 19 -6.17 -17.98 2.76
C GLU A 19 -6.21 -16.47 2.54
N LEU A 20 -5.26 -15.74 3.14
CA LEU A 20 -5.15 -14.29 3.06
C LEU A 20 -4.37 -13.80 1.82
N GLY A 21 -3.89 -14.72 0.98
CA GLY A 21 -3.25 -14.41 -0.30
C GLY A 21 -1.79 -13.95 -0.23
N PHE A 22 -1.07 -14.26 0.85
CA PHE A 22 0.37 -14.01 0.95
C PHE A 22 1.15 -15.00 0.08
N ALA A 23 2.27 -14.56 -0.51
CA ALA A 23 3.09 -15.40 -1.37
C ALA A 23 3.97 -16.36 -0.55
N THR A 24 4.33 -15.98 0.68
CA THR A 24 5.09 -16.82 1.61
C THR A 24 4.59 -16.69 3.04
N VAL A 25 4.87 -17.71 3.88
CA VAL A 25 4.63 -17.62 5.33
C VAL A 25 5.46 -16.53 5.99
N GLU A 26 6.66 -16.28 5.49
CA GLU A 26 7.56 -15.30 6.07
C GLU A 26 6.99 -13.88 5.92
N GLU A 27 6.38 -13.57 4.77
CA GLU A 27 5.63 -12.34 4.56
C GLU A 27 4.43 -12.21 5.51
N TYR A 28 3.65 -13.29 5.65
CA TYR A 28 2.51 -13.31 6.57
C TYR A 28 2.95 -13.08 8.03
N VAL A 29 4.03 -13.71 8.49
CA VAL A 29 4.55 -13.53 9.84
C VAL A 29 5.09 -12.11 10.05
N ILE A 30 5.76 -11.53 9.05
CA ILE A 30 6.22 -10.14 9.11
C ILE A 30 5.03 -9.19 9.22
N ASP A 31 3.97 -9.42 8.45
CA ASP A 31 2.75 -8.61 8.46
C ASP A 31 2.00 -8.73 9.80
N LEU A 32 1.91 -9.94 10.35
CA LEU A 32 1.31 -10.20 11.64
C LEU A 32 2.05 -9.46 12.77
N VAL A 33 3.40 -9.51 12.78
CA VAL A 33 4.22 -8.81 13.78
C VAL A 33 4.08 -7.29 13.63
N ARG A 34 3.99 -6.77 12.40
CA ARG A 34 3.74 -5.35 12.17
C ARG A 34 2.36 -4.93 12.67
N SER A 35 1.34 -5.73 12.36
CA SER A 35 -0.05 -5.45 12.76
C SER A 35 -0.27 -5.56 14.27
N ASP A 36 0.53 -6.37 14.97
CA ASP A 36 0.51 -6.50 16.44
C ASP A 36 1.24 -5.33 17.14
N GLU A 37 2.12 -4.59 16.43
CA GLU A 37 2.64 -3.32 16.92
C GLU A 37 1.57 -2.22 16.75
N PRO A 38 1.04 -1.64 17.85
CA PRO A 38 0.05 -0.58 17.75
C PRO A 38 0.63 0.64 17.03
N GLY A 39 0.18 0.85 15.79
CA GLY A 39 0.66 1.93 14.91
C GLY A 39 1.25 1.47 13.57
N LEU A 40 1.31 0.16 13.31
CA LEU A 40 1.77 -0.46 12.06
C LEU A 40 0.69 -1.41 11.49
N ASP A 41 -0.56 -0.96 11.36
CA ASP A 41 -1.42 -1.55 10.32
C ASP A 41 -0.60 -1.48 9.02
N VAL A 42 -0.54 -2.50 8.16
CA VAL A 42 0.05 -2.46 6.80
C VAL A 42 -0.83 -3.30 5.88
N PRO A 43 -1.36 -2.81 4.73
CA PRO A 43 -1.95 -3.70 3.75
C PRO A 43 -0.83 -4.36 2.91
N PRO A 44 -1.00 -5.61 2.47
CA PRO A 44 0.03 -6.40 1.78
C PRO A 44 0.46 -5.84 0.40
N SER A 45 -0.09 -4.72 -0.07
CA SER A 45 0.13 -4.21 -1.43
C SER A 45 0.39 -2.69 -1.46
N GLY A 46 1.63 -2.25 -1.23
CA GLY A 46 2.19 -0.98 -1.72
C GLY A 46 1.39 0.33 -1.55
N GLY A 47 0.37 0.34 -0.70
CA GLY A 47 -0.59 1.42 -0.56
C GLY A 47 -0.07 2.52 0.35
N TYR A 48 -0.58 3.74 0.17
CA TYR A 48 -0.34 4.81 1.12
C TYR A 48 -1.02 4.49 2.44
N GLN A 49 -0.30 4.71 3.54
CA GLN A 49 -0.86 4.56 4.88
C GLN A 49 -0.87 5.85 5.69
N PRO A 50 -2.04 6.23 6.25
CA PRO A 50 -2.10 7.32 7.19
C PRO A 50 -1.34 6.93 8.47
N LYS A 51 -0.45 7.80 8.92
CA LYS A 51 0.36 7.57 10.14
C LYS A 51 -0.47 7.50 11.43
N ASN A 52 -1.68 8.04 11.39
CA ASN A 52 -2.67 8.00 12.47
C ASN A 52 -4.04 8.42 11.92
N ARG A 53 -5.08 8.31 12.75
CA ARG A 53 -6.45 8.69 12.43
C ARG A 53 -6.59 10.15 12.00
N ALA A 54 -5.92 11.09 12.67
CA ALA A 54 -5.99 12.51 12.31
C ALA A 54 -5.40 12.78 10.90
N ALA A 55 -4.35 12.06 10.51
CA ALA A 55 -3.78 12.14 9.17
C ALA A 55 -4.76 11.59 8.11
N LEU A 56 -5.50 10.53 8.44
CA LEU A 56 -6.55 10.00 7.56
C LEU A 56 -7.71 11.00 7.41
N GLU A 57 -8.21 11.54 8.51
CA GLU A 57 -9.32 12.51 8.52
C GLU A 57 -8.98 13.73 7.66
N ARG A 58 -7.76 14.27 7.78
CA ARG A 58 -7.32 15.38 6.93
C ARG A 58 -7.32 15.03 5.43
N LEU A 59 -6.88 13.83 5.06
CA LEU A 59 -6.87 13.42 3.64
C LEU A 59 -8.29 13.23 3.09
N LEU A 60 -9.22 12.77 3.92
CA LEU A 60 -10.63 12.68 3.56
C LEU A 60 -11.23 14.08 3.36
N ASP A 61 -10.96 15.02 4.27
CA ASP A 61 -11.41 16.40 4.15
C ASP A 61 -10.86 17.07 2.87
N GLU A 62 -9.58 16.87 2.58
CA GLU A 62 -8.95 17.35 1.34
C GLU A 62 -9.63 16.76 0.09
N GLY A 63 -9.95 15.46 0.10
CA GLY A 63 -10.67 14.79 -0.98
C GLY A 63 -12.09 15.33 -1.16
N MET A 64 -12.82 15.54 -0.07
CA MET A 64 -14.18 16.10 -0.09
C MET A 64 -14.18 17.55 -0.58
N ALA A 65 -13.12 18.31 -0.30
CA ALA A 65 -12.95 19.69 -0.76
C ALA A 65 -12.38 19.80 -2.18
N SER A 66 -12.02 18.69 -2.84
CA SER A 66 -11.31 18.69 -4.13
C SER A 66 -12.17 19.05 -5.35
N GLY A 67 -13.48 19.24 -5.16
CA GLY A 67 -14.43 19.61 -6.19
C GLY A 67 -15.34 18.46 -6.61
N GLU A 68 -15.92 18.57 -7.79
CA GLU A 68 -16.87 17.57 -8.29
C GLU A 68 -16.16 16.24 -8.60
N PRO A 69 -16.69 15.10 -8.09
CA PRO A 69 -16.19 13.79 -8.44
C PRO A 69 -16.26 13.56 -9.95
N ILE A 70 -15.22 12.95 -10.51
CA ILE A 70 -15.18 12.54 -11.92
C ILE A 70 -15.16 11.02 -12.02
N VAL A 71 -15.73 10.50 -13.11
CA VAL A 71 -15.61 9.08 -13.43
C VAL A 71 -14.18 8.82 -13.90
N VAL A 72 -13.53 7.84 -13.29
CA VAL A 72 -12.19 7.40 -13.64
C VAL A 72 -12.30 6.24 -14.63
N ASP A 73 -11.92 6.48 -15.88
CA ASP A 73 -11.87 5.49 -16.96
C ASP A 73 -10.45 5.31 -17.51
N GLU A 74 -10.29 4.48 -18.55
CA GLU A 74 -8.96 4.23 -19.12
C GLU A 74 -8.36 5.48 -19.78
N ALA A 75 -9.20 6.30 -20.42
CA ALA A 75 -8.76 7.55 -21.05
C ALA A 75 -8.18 8.53 -20.02
N PHE A 76 -8.81 8.61 -18.84
CA PHE A 76 -8.28 9.39 -17.71
C PHE A 76 -6.87 8.91 -17.32
N TRP A 77 -6.66 7.60 -17.20
CA TRP A 77 -5.36 7.06 -16.80
C TRP A 77 -4.27 7.26 -17.86
N GLU A 78 -4.61 7.08 -19.13
CA GLU A 78 -3.70 7.36 -20.25
C GLU A 78 -3.24 8.83 -20.23
N GLU A 79 -4.17 9.76 -20.03
CA GLU A 79 -3.86 11.18 -19.93
C GLU A 79 -2.92 11.48 -18.75
N ARG A 80 -3.20 10.91 -17.58
CA ARG A 80 -2.36 11.07 -16.38
C ARG A 80 -0.95 10.53 -16.59
N ARG A 81 -0.81 9.39 -17.26
CA ARG A 81 0.50 8.82 -17.62
C ARG A 81 1.25 9.73 -18.57
N ARG A 82 0.60 10.24 -19.62
CA ARG A 82 1.19 11.18 -20.58
C ARG A 82 1.70 12.45 -19.89
N VAL A 83 0.86 13.10 -19.09
CA VAL A 83 1.22 14.34 -18.36
C VAL A 83 2.39 14.10 -17.40
N LEU A 84 2.43 12.94 -16.73
CA LEU A 84 3.55 12.59 -15.85
C LEU A 84 4.85 12.44 -16.63
N ALA A 85 4.83 11.72 -17.76
CA ALA A 85 6.00 11.51 -18.60
C ALA A 85 6.57 12.85 -19.13
N GLU A 86 5.70 13.75 -19.59
CA GLU A 86 6.09 15.09 -20.05
C GLU A 86 6.76 15.92 -18.95
N ARG A 87 6.19 15.92 -17.74
CA ARG A 87 6.76 16.65 -16.59
C ARG A 87 8.13 16.11 -16.20
N LEU A 88 8.31 14.80 -16.23
CA LEU A 88 9.59 14.16 -15.93
C LEU A 88 10.64 14.49 -17.01
N ALA A 89 10.26 14.47 -18.28
CA ALA A 89 11.14 14.85 -19.38
C ALA A 89 11.61 16.30 -19.27
N GLN A 90 10.70 17.24 -18.96
CA GLN A 90 11.05 18.66 -18.75
C GLN A 90 11.98 18.86 -17.55
N LYS A 91 11.78 18.12 -16.45
CA LYS A 91 12.64 18.19 -15.26
C LYS A 91 14.06 17.69 -15.56
N ASN A 92 14.19 16.68 -16.41
CA ASN A 92 15.48 16.11 -16.80
C ASN A 92 16.22 16.98 -17.82
N GLY A 93 15.50 17.63 -18.75
CA GLY A 93 16.09 18.58 -19.71
C GLY A 93 16.57 19.89 -19.07
N ARG A 94 16.00 20.30 -17.94
CA ARG A 94 16.40 21.51 -17.18
C ARG A 94 17.68 21.34 -16.35
N LYS A 95 18.20 20.12 -16.25
CA LYS A 95 19.43 19.76 -15.50
C LYS A 95 20.66 19.53 -16.41
N SER A 96 20.52 19.76 -17.72
CA SER A 96 21.60 19.63 -18.71
C SER A 96 22.04 20.98 -19.27
#